data_AF-A0A9W8RNP0-F1
#
_entry.id   AF-A0A9W8RNP0-F1
#
_cell.length_a   1.000
_cell.length_b   1.000
_cell.length_c   1.000
_cell.angle_alpha   90.00
_cell.angle_beta   90.00
_cell.angle_gamma   90.00
#
_symmetry.space_group_name_H-M   'P 1'
#
loop_
_entity.id
_entity.type
_entity.pdbx_description
1 polymer ?
#
loop_
_entity_poly.entity_id
_entity_poly.type
_entity_poly.pdbx_seq_one_letter_code
_entity_poly.pdbx_strand_id
1 'polypeptide(L)'
;MRSFTLLALAGPLAVSAASGSGHSTRYWDCCKPSCSWSGKASVNAPALTCDKNDNPISDVNAKNGCEGGGSAYACTNYSPWAVNDNLAYGFAATKISGGSEASWCCACYELTFTTGPVKGKKMVVQSTNTGGDLGDNHFDLQMPGGGVGIFDGCTSEFGKGLGGAQYGGISSRSECDSYPELLKDGCHWRFDWFQNADNPDFTFEQVQCPKALTDISGCKRNDDSSFPALKSDTSASKPVAQKSTTAAAQPQKSAAAAAPVVQKPSTTKVEQPSSPQTQVPEKVESNTESQKAQPVATKPTQVATKPKTTQKVRGSKTRGSCPSKTKPTAQAAAPAKSAVPVYYQCGGSKSAYPNGDLPCASGSKCVKANEYYSQCLPN
;
A
#
# COMPACT_ATOMS: atom_id res chain seq x y z
N MET A 1 31.43 4.29 -57.79
CA MET A 1 30.87 3.42 -56.73
C MET A 1 29.63 4.11 -56.20
N ARG A 2 28.43 3.53 -56.40
CA ARG A 2 27.18 4.09 -55.88
C ARG A 2 26.96 3.54 -54.47
N SER A 3 27.12 4.37 -53.45
CA SER A 3 26.78 4.03 -52.07
C SER A 3 25.27 3.86 -51.95
N PHE A 4 24.84 2.63 -51.68
CA PHE A 4 23.49 2.34 -51.21
C PHE A 4 23.48 2.47 -49.69
N THR A 5 22.92 3.56 -49.19
CA THR A 5 22.58 3.71 -47.77
C THR A 5 21.43 2.75 -47.46
N LEU A 6 21.70 1.65 -46.76
CA LEU A 6 20.63 0.82 -46.17
C LEU A 6 19.95 1.62 -45.06
N LEU A 7 18.72 2.05 -45.33
CA LEU A 7 17.82 2.57 -44.32
C LEU A 7 17.19 1.35 -43.60
N ALA A 8 17.73 0.98 -42.44
CA ALA A 8 17.09 -0.03 -41.59
C ALA A 8 15.80 0.58 -41.02
N LEU A 9 14.64 0.21 -41.57
CA LEU A 9 13.36 0.47 -40.93
C LEU A 9 13.29 -0.38 -39.66
N ALA A 10 13.60 0.24 -38.51
CA ALA A 10 13.20 -0.28 -37.22
C ALA A 10 11.67 -0.15 -37.13
N GLY A 11 10.96 -1.22 -37.50
CA GLY A 11 9.54 -1.34 -37.20
C GLY A 11 9.33 -1.34 -35.67
N PRO A 12 8.16 -0.90 -35.18
CA PRO A 12 7.86 -0.96 -33.76
C PRO A 12 8.02 -2.40 -33.27
N LEU A 13 8.90 -2.62 -32.29
CA LEU A 13 8.98 -3.86 -31.55
C LEU A 13 7.59 -4.09 -30.94
N ALA A 14 6.87 -5.10 -31.43
CA ALA A 14 5.63 -5.52 -30.81
C ALA A 14 5.95 -6.02 -29.41
N VAL A 15 5.61 -5.23 -28.39
CA VAL A 15 5.67 -5.68 -27.00
C VAL A 15 4.53 -6.69 -26.82
N SER A 16 4.88 -7.97 -26.71
CA SER A 16 3.90 -9.01 -26.41
C SER A 16 3.44 -8.85 -24.96
N ALA A 17 2.15 -8.58 -24.77
CA ALA A 17 1.52 -8.57 -23.45
C ALA A 17 1.68 -9.95 -22.79
N ALA A 18 2.24 -9.99 -21.58
CA ALA A 18 2.31 -11.24 -20.83
C ALA A 18 0.88 -11.75 -20.57
N SER A 19 0.63 -13.01 -20.88
CA SER A 19 -0.68 -13.64 -20.70
C SER A 19 -0.52 -15.14 -20.49
N GLY A 20 -1.53 -15.79 -19.93
CA GLY A 20 -1.53 -17.23 -19.74
C GLY A 20 -2.47 -17.67 -18.63
N SER A 21 -2.30 -18.90 -18.18
CA SER A 21 -2.92 -19.40 -16.96
C SER A 21 -1.98 -19.17 -15.77
N GLY A 22 -2.57 -18.98 -14.59
CA GLY A 22 -1.84 -18.78 -13.35
C GLY A 22 -2.56 -19.34 -12.13
N HIS A 23 -1.83 -19.37 -11.02
CA HIS A 23 -2.29 -19.81 -9.72
C HIS A 23 -2.31 -18.62 -8.76
N SER A 24 -3.29 -18.57 -7.86
CA SER A 24 -3.33 -17.54 -6.82
C SER A 24 -3.03 -18.09 -5.45
N THR A 25 -2.49 -17.23 -4.60
CA THR A 25 -2.58 -17.33 -3.15
C THR A 25 -3.10 -16.01 -2.59
N ARG A 26 -3.08 -15.87 -1.27
CA ARG A 26 -3.49 -14.67 -0.55
C ARG A 26 -2.47 -14.37 0.53
N TYR A 27 -2.14 -13.09 0.72
CA TYR A 27 -1.23 -12.66 1.78
C TYR A 27 -1.50 -11.24 2.25
N TRP A 28 -1.00 -10.93 3.44
CA TRP A 28 -0.75 -9.59 3.94
C TRP A 28 0.29 -9.67 5.06
N ASP A 29 1.55 -9.37 4.72
CA ASP A 29 2.70 -9.46 5.62
C ASP A 29 3.13 -8.09 6.20
N CYS A 30 2.49 -7.02 5.73
CA CYS A 30 2.81 -5.62 6.03
C CYS A 30 4.19 -5.14 5.55
N CYS A 31 4.99 -6.00 4.90
CA CYS A 31 6.33 -5.67 4.49
C CYS A 31 6.34 -4.56 3.42
N LYS A 32 7.45 -3.81 3.36
CA LYS A 32 7.72 -2.95 2.21
C LYS A 32 7.71 -3.78 0.92
N PRO A 33 6.84 -3.48 -0.05
CA PRO A 33 6.79 -4.22 -1.31
C PRO A 33 8.10 -4.07 -2.12
N SER A 34 8.49 -5.11 -2.86
CA SER A 34 9.76 -5.11 -3.59
C SER A 34 9.82 -4.04 -4.70
N CYS A 35 8.69 -3.69 -5.33
CA CYS A 35 8.63 -2.65 -6.35
C CYS A 35 8.67 -1.22 -5.77
N SER A 36 8.71 -1.08 -4.45
CA SER A 36 8.92 0.20 -3.76
C SER A 36 10.39 0.62 -3.67
N TRP A 37 11.31 -0.23 -4.13
CA TRP A 37 12.72 0.12 -4.24
C TRP A 37 13.03 0.78 -5.59
N SER A 38 13.89 1.80 -5.56
CA SER A 38 14.41 2.44 -6.76
C SER A 38 15.15 1.45 -7.67
N GLY A 39 15.06 1.66 -8.98
CA GLY A 39 15.81 0.88 -9.97
C GLY A 39 15.27 -0.52 -10.25
N LYS A 40 14.12 -0.90 -9.69
CA LYS A 40 13.49 -2.20 -9.94
C LYS A 40 12.84 -2.33 -11.32
N ALA A 41 12.31 -1.24 -11.85
CA ALA A 41 11.72 -1.16 -13.18
C ALA A 41 11.78 0.26 -13.75
N SER A 42 11.47 0.41 -15.05
CA SER A 42 11.34 1.71 -15.72
C SER A 42 9.95 2.31 -15.44
N VAL A 43 9.86 3.10 -14.37
CA VAL A 43 8.63 3.69 -13.84
C VAL A 43 8.82 5.18 -13.55
N ASN A 44 7.72 5.94 -13.43
CA ASN A 44 7.74 7.34 -13.02
C ASN A 44 8.28 7.54 -11.58
N ALA A 45 7.91 6.63 -10.68
CA ALA A 45 8.35 6.55 -9.29
C ALA A 45 8.14 5.11 -8.80
N PRO A 46 8.93 4.60 -7.83
CA PRO A 46 8.66 3.31 -7.19
C PRO A 46 7.28 3.29 -6.52
N ALA A 47 6.75 2.09 -6.28
CA ALA A 47 5.50 1.93 -5.54
C ALA A 47 5.60 2.57 -4.15
N LEU A 48 4.61 3.36 -3.77
CA LEU A 48 4.55 4.05 -2.50
C LEU A 48 4.61 3.08 -1.31
N THR A 49 5.23 3.54 -0.22
CA THR A 49 5.24 2.87 1.09
C THR A 49 4.72 3.80 2.15
N CYS A 50 4.26 3.26 3.26
CA CYS A 50 3.75 4.04 4.38
C CYS A 50 4.54 3.78 5.66
N ASP A 51 4.47 4.73 6.59
CA ASP A 51 4.90 4.51 7.97
C ASP A 51 3.86 3.69 8.74
N LYS A 52 4.17 3.32 9.98
CA LYS A 52 3.27 2.53 10.84
C LYS A 52 1.91 3.18 11.15
N ASN A 53 1.72 4.45 10.81
CA ASN A 53 0.46 5.16 10.98
C ASN A 53 -0.26 5.36 9.63
N ASP A 54 0.17 4.65 8.59
CA ASP A 54 -0.31 4.74 7.22
C ASP A 54 -0.05 6.09 6.54
N ASN A 55 0.98 6.83 6.98
CA ASN A 55 1.39 8.04 6.26
C ASN A 55 2.33 7.68 5.11
N PRO A 56 2.06 8.15 3.87
CA PRO A 56 2.99 8.03 2.75
C PRO A 56 4.41 8.50 3.08
N ILE A 57 5.40 7.65 2.81
CA ILE A 57 6.83 7.96 2.96
C ILE A 57 7.41 8.29 1.59
N SER A 58 8.05 9.46 1.48
CA SER A 58 8.77 9.87 0.26
C SER A 58 10.18 9.30 0.15
N ASP A 59 10.78 8.88 1.27
CA ASP A 59 12.09 8.22 1.27
C ASP A 59 11.96 6.78 0.76
N VAL A 60 12.21 6.62 -0.53
CA VAL A 60 12.25 5.32 -1.22
C VAL A 60 13.33 4.37 -0.68
N ASN A 61 14.31 4.87 0.07
CA ASN A 61 15.36 4.06 0.70
C ASN A 61 15.03 3.70 2.16
N ALA A 62 13.88 4.13 2.69
CA ALA A 62 13.43 3.75 4.01
C ALA A 62 13.42 2.23 4.15
N LYS A 63 13.99 1.75 5.24
CA LYS A 63 14.24 0.33 5.49
C LYS A 63 12.93 -0.42 5.69
N ASN A 64 12.85 -1.62 5.13
CA ASN A 64 11.67 -2.49 5.21
C ASN A 64 11.31 -2.79 6.67
N GLY A 65 10.06 -2.56 7.08
CA GLY A 65 9.53 -2.83 8.41
C GLY A 65 9.58 -4.30 8.85
N CYS A 66 9.76 -5.22 7.90
CA CYS A 66 10.04 -6.63 8.14
C CYS A 66 11.52 -6.92 8.48
N GLU A 67 12.36 -5.90 8.47
CA GLU A 67 13.75 -5.98 8.92
C GLU A 67 13.93 -5.20 10.24
N GLY A 68 14.87 -5.63 11.07
CA GLY A 68 15.13 -4.97 12.36
C GLY A 68 15.44 -3.48 12.21
N GLY A 69 14.66 -2.62 12.86
CA GLY A 69 14.80 -1.16 12.79
C GLY A 69 14.25 -0.52 11.51
N GLY A 70 13.48 -1.27 10.71
CA GLY A 70 12.75 -0.74 9.56
C GLY A 70 11.57 0.16 9.95
N SER A 71 11.13 0.99 9.00
CA SER A 71 10.04 1.94 9.21
C SER A 71 9.09 2.10 8.02
N ALA A 72 9.32 1.35 6.93
CA ALA A 72 8.49 1.38 5.74
C ALA A 72 7.69 0.07 5.60
N TYR A 73 6.38 0.22 5.45
CA TYR A 73 5.40 -0.86 5.36
C TYR A 73 4.59 -0.73 4.07
N ALA A 74 3.85 -1.78 3.70
CA ALA A 74 2.82 -1.67 2.68
C ALA A 74 1.73 -0.70 3.16
N CYS A 75 1.31 0.24 2.31
CA CYS A 75 0.21 1.13 2.65
C CYS A 75 -1.10 0.33 2.74
N THR A 76 -1.96 0.66 3.71
CA THR A 76 -3.22 -0.07 3.93
C THR A 76 -4.17 0.03 2.74
N ASN A 77 -4.06 1.11 1.95
CA ASN A 77 -4.80 1.30 0.70
C ASN A 77 -4.33 0.40 -0.47
N TYR A 78 -3.34 -0.47 -0.26
CA TYR A 78 -3.06 -1.62 -1.15
C TYR A 78 -4.04 -2.79 -0.92
N SER A 79 -5.05 -2.59 -0.08
CA SER A 79 -6.20 -3.48 0.06
C SER A 79 -7.02 -3.58 -1.25
N PRO A 80 -7.63 -4.74 -1.53
CA PRO A 80 -8.49 -4.92 -2.68
C PRO A 80 -9.90 -4.38 -2.42
N TRP A 81 -10.61 -4.00 -3.48
CA TRP A 81 -11.99 -3.54 -3.39
C TRP A 81 -12.83 -3.96 -4.61
N ALA A 82 -14.14 -4.07 -4.40
CA ALA A 82 -15.09 -4.35 -5.47
C ALA A 82 -15.42 -3.05 -6.23
N VAL A 83 -15.33 -3.09 -7.57
CA VAL A 83 -15.86 -2.04 -8.45
C VAL A 83 -17.36 -2.28 -8.68
N ASN A 84 -17.72 -3.55 -8.87
CA ASN A 84 -19.09 -4.06 -8.93
C ASN A 84 -19.06 -5.58 -8.63
N ASP A 85 -20.19 -6.27 -8.74
CA ASP A 85 -20.28 -7.70 -8.42
C ASP A 85 -19.37 -8.60 -9.27
N ASN A 86 -18.93 -8.18 -10.45
CA ASN A 86 -18.13 -8.98 -11.37
C ASN A 86 -16.69 -8.48 -11.55
N LEU A 87 -16.37 -7.28 -11.07
CA LEU A 87 -15.05 -6.66 -11.21
C LEU A 87 -14.53 -6.16 -9.86
N ALA A 88 -13.30 -6.55 -9.51
CA ALA A 88 -12.54 -5.99 -8.41
C ALA A 88 -11.22 -5.39 -8.88
N TYR A 89 -10.67 -4.48 -8.10
CA TYR A 89 -9.30 -3.99 -8.24
C TYR A 89 -8.49 -4.33 -7.00
N GLY A 90 -7.17 -4.43 -7.15
CA GLY A 90 -6.28 -4.65 -6.02
C GLY A 90 -4.82 -4.73 -6.43
N PHE A 91 -4.02 -5.34 -5.56
CA PHE A 91 -2.57 -5.43 -5.72
C PHE A 91 -2.11 -6.86 -5.47
N ALA A 92 -0.94 -7.21 -6.00
CA ALA A 92 -0.41 -8.56 -5.85
C ALA A 92 1.13 -8.57 -5.78
N ALA A 93 1.68 -9.61 -5.18
CA ALA A 93 3.02 -10.07 -5.48
C ALA A 93 2.95 -11.00 -6.71
N THR A 94 3.85 -10.83 -7.67
CA THR A 94 3.81 -11.64 -8.89
C THR A 94 5.12 -12.35 -9.17
N LYS A 95 5.00 -13.49 -9.84
CA LYS A 95 6.11 -14.23 -10.44
C LYS A 95 5.67 -14.67 -11.83
N ILE A 96 6.05 -13.93 -12.86
CA ILE A 96 5.61 -14.17 -14.24
C ILE A 96 6.67 -14.96 -15.00
N SER A 97 6.27 -16.04 -15.67
CA SER A 97 7.19 -16.88 -16.46
C SER A 97 7.88 -16.06 -17.56
N GLY A 98 9.20 -16.26 -17.72
CA GLY A 98 10.02 -15.50 -18.66
C GLY A 98 10.25 -14.02 -18.30
N GLY A 99 9.70 -13.56 -17.17
CA GLY A 99 9.82 -12.18 -16.70
C GLY A 99 10.89 -11.99 -15.62
N SER A 100 11.03 -10.73 -15.22
CA SER A 100 11.76 -10.29 -14.02
C SER A 100 11.04 -9.11 -13.37
N GLU A 101 11.51 -8.66 -12.20
CA GLU A 101 10.99 -7.44 -11.56
C GLU A 101 10.97 -6.24 -12.51
N ALA A 102 11.96 -6.13 -13.40
CA ALA A 102 11.99 -5.08 -14.41
C ALA A 102 10.79 -5.10 -15.38
N SER A 103 10.24 -6.28 -15.64
CA SER A 103 9.08 -6.47 -16.53
C SER A 103 7.73 -6.37 -15.81
N TRP A 104 7.60 -6.87 -14.59
CA TRP A 104 6.30 -6.92 -13.89
C TRP A 104 6.10 -5.81 -12.86
N CYS A 105 7.15 -5.21 -12.31
CA CYS A 105 6.95 -4.17 -11.30
C CYS A 105 6.10 -3.03 -11.86
N CYS A 106 5.02 -2.74 -11.13
CA CYS A 106 3.97 -1.79 -11.43
C CYS A 106 3.17 -2.04 -12.71
N ALA A 107 3.33 -3.20 -13.36
CA ALA A 107 2.45 -3.65 -14.43
C ALA A 107 1.09 -4.04 -13.87
N CYS A 108 0.05 -3.93 -14.71
CA CYS A 108 -1.28 -4.38 -14.37
C CYS A 108 -1.70 -5.59 -15.19
N TYR A 109 -2.50 -6.45 -14.58
CA TYR A 109 -2.99 -7.68 -15.18
C TYR A 109 -4.48 -7.83 -14.91
N GLU A 110 -5.27 -8.08 -15.95
CA GLU A 110 -6.68 -8.50 -15.81
C GLU A 110 -6.68 -10.01 -15.61
N LEU A 111 -7.12 -10.45 -14.42
CA LEU A 111 -7.32 -11.84 -14.06
C LEU A 111 -8.78 -12.20 -14.31
N THR A 112 -9.03 -13.35 -14.91
CA THR A 112 -10.35 -13.98 -14.97
C THR A 112 -10.29 -15.32 -14.25
N PHE A 113 -10.98 -15.43 -13.11
CA PHE A 113 -10.93 -16.64 -12.28
C PHE A 113 -11.59 -17.81 -13.01
N THR A 114 -10.96 -18.99 -12.98
CA THR A 114 -11.40 -20.19 -13.69
C THR A 114 -11.91 -21.29 -12.75
N THR A 115 -11.59 -21.20 -11.46
CA THR A 115 -12.03 -22.14 -10.41
C THR A 115 -12.55 -21.41 -9.16
N GLY A 116 -13.09 -22.18 -8.21
CA GLY A 116 -13.64 -21.65 -6.95
C GLY A 116 -14.97 -20.90 -7.10
N PRO A 117 -15.48 -20.33 -5.99
CA PRO A 117 -16.77 -19.63 -5.96
C PRO A 117 -16.77 -18.32 -6.76
N VAL A 118 -15.59 -17.79 -7.08
CA VAL A 118 -15.41 -16.56 -7.87
C VAL A 118 -15.21 -16.81 -9.37
N LYS A 119 -15.35 -18.05 -9.84
CA LYS A 119 -15.20 -18.41 -11.25
C LYS A 119 -16.01 -17.48 -12.16
N GLY A 120 -15.34 -16.92 -13.18
CA GLY A 120 -15.92 -15.99 -14.15
C GLY A 120 -15.86 -14.52 -13.74
N LYS A 121 -15.62 -14.21 -12.45
CA LYS A 121 -15.34 -12.84 -12.02
C LYS A 121 -13.96 -12.40 -12.51
N LYS A 122 -13.79 -11.09 -12.63
CA LYS A 122 -12.55 -10.44 -13.04
C LYS A 122 -11.95 -9.64 -11.91
N MET A 123 -10.62 -9.63 -11.84
CA MET A 123 -9.88 -8.78 -10.94
C MET A 123 -8.71 -8.14 -11.70
N VAL A 124 -8.59 -6.81 -11.68
CA VAL A 124 -7.39 -6.15 -12.21
C VAL A 124 -6.45 -5.84 -11.07
N VAL A 125 -5.23 -6.36 -11.15
CA VAL A 125 -4.22 -6.18 -10.11
C VAL A 125 -3.01 -5.44 -10.62
N GLN A 126 -2.44 -4.57 -9.79
CA GLN A 126 -1.11 -4.03 -10.02
C GLN A 126 -0.07 -4.85 -9.25
N SER A 127 1.01 -5.26 -9.92
CA SER A 127 2.12 -5.95 -9.26
C SER A 127 2.98 -4.96 -8.50
N THR A 128 2.96 -5.02 -7.17
CA THR A 128 3.78 -4.17 -6.29
C THR A 128 4.89 -4.93 -5.58
N ASN A 129 4.86 -6.25 -5.61
CA ASN A 129 5.84 -7.11 -4.97
C ASN A 129 6.20 -8.31 -5.86
N THR A 130 7.21 -9.07 -5.44
CA THR A 130 7.61 -10.33 -6.07
C THR A 130 7.44 -11.48 -5.10
N GLY A 131 6.75 -12.55 -5.54
CA GLY A 131 6.67 -13.81 -4.80
C GLY A 131 7.87 -14.70 -5.11
N GLY A 132 8.99 -14.50 -4.41
CA GLY A 132 10.26 -15.18 -4.74
C GLY A 132 10.25 -16.70 -4.56
N ASP A 133 9.35 -17.21 -3.73
CA ASP A 133 9.12 -18.61 -3.38
C ASP A 133 8.02 -19.28 -4.23
N LEU A 134 7.40 -18.52 -5.13
CA LEU A 134 6.24 -18.96 -5.88
C LEU A 134 6.62 -19.59 -7.23
N GLY A 135 5.74 -20.44 -7.74
CA GLY A 135 5.86 -21.03 -9.08
C GLY A 135 5.69 -20.00 -10.19
N ASP A 136 5.90 -20.43 -11.43
CA ASP A 136 5.67 -19.58 -12.60
C ASP A 136 4.19 -19.19 -12.74
N ASN A 137 3.94 -17.95 -13.15
CA ASN A 137 2.63 -17.32 -13.29
C ASN A 137 1.79 -17.32 -12.00
N HIS A 138 2.45 -17.15 -10.85
CA HIS A 138 1.79 -17.07 -9.56
C HIS A 138 1.50 -15.61 -9.19
N PHE A 139 0.28 -15.36 -8.72
CA PHE A 139 -0.16 -14.08 -8.18
C PHE A 139 -0.60 -14.24 -6.72
N ASP A 140 0.22 -13.74 -5.79
CA ASP A 140 -0.15 -13.68 -4.38
C ASP A 140 -0.95 -12.42 -4.13
N LEU A 141 -2.26 -12.56 -3.96
CA LEU A 141 -3.18 -11.42 -3.90
C LEU A 141 -3.08 -10.75 -2.52
N GLN A 142 -2.81 -9.44 -2.51
CA GLN A 142 -2.80 -8.67 -1.26
C GLN A 142 -4.22 -8.54 -0.74
N MET A 143 -4.49 -9.16 0.40
CA MET A 143 -5.74 -9.00 1.12
C MET A 143 -5.49 -9.12 2.63
N PRO A 144 -5.83 -8.09 3.43
CA PRO A 144 -5.63 -8.13 4.87
C PRO A 144 -6.25 -9.38 5.50
N GLY A 145 -5.44 -10.09 6.28
CA GLY A 145 -5.84 -11.37 6.87
C GLY A 145 -5.75 -12.57 5.94
N GLY A 146 -5.07 -12.45 4.79
CA GLY A 146 -4.68 -13.58 3.94
C GLY A 146 -3.55 -14.46 4.52
N GLY A 147 -2.88 -13.98 5.58
CA GLY A 147 -1.74 -14.64 6.21
C GLY A 147 -0.45 -13.87 5.96
N VAL A 148 0.44 -13.86 6.95
CA VAL A 148 1.72 -13.12 6.87
C VAL A 148 2.77 -13.90 6.08
N GLY A 149 2.61 -15.22 5.95
CA GLY A 149 3.57 -16.06 5.24
C GLY A 149 4.92 -16.14 5.96
N ILE A 150 6.00 -15.94 5.21
CA ILE A 150 7.37 -16.10 5.71
C ILE A 150 7.76 -14.99 6.71
N PHE A 151 7.28 -13.76 6.48
CA PHE A 151 7.67 -12.58 7.25
C PHE A 151 6.45 -12.00 7.97
N ASP A 152 6.64 -11.53 9.21
CA ASP A 152 5.60 -10.83 9.95
C ASP A 152 6.05 -9.40 10.25
N GLY A 153 5.79 -8.49 9.31
CA GLY A 153 5.94 -7.05 9.52
C GLY A 153 4.79 -6.45 10.32
N CYS A 154 3.64 -7.11 10.34
CA CYS A 154 2.43 -6.58 10.96
C CYS A 154 2.56 -6.45 12.47
N THR A 155 3.27 -7.39 13.11
CA THR A 155 3.61 -7.29 14.54
C THR A 155 4.42 -6.03 14.84
N SER A 156 5.37 -5.66 13.99
CA SER A 156 6.18 -4.45 14.21
C SER A 156 5.41 -3.17 13.86
N GLU A 157 4.55 -3.22 12.84
CA GLU A 157 3.73 -2.09 12.41
C GLU A 157 2.68 -1.71 13.46
N PHE A 158 1.85 -2.67 13.86
CA PHE A 158 0.68 -2.43 14.70
C PHE A 158 0.91 -2.75 16.19
N GLY A 159 2.10 -3.24 16.55
CA GLY A 159 2.45 -3.66 17.90
C GLY A 159 1.83 -4.99 18.33
N LYS A 160 1.12 -5.67 17.41
CA LYS A 160 0.53 -7.00 17.57
C LYS A 160 0.35 -7.64 16.20
N GLY A 161 0.42 -8.97 16.12
CA GLY A 161 0.05 -9.69 14.91
C GLY A 161 -1.43 -9.48 14.58
N LEU A 162 -1.79 -9.60 13.29
CA LEU A 162 -3.17 -9.46 12.83
C LEU A 162 -4.07 -10.63 13.21
N GLY A 163 -3.50 -11.76 13.64
CA GLY A 163 -4.22 -13.00 13.94
C GLY A 163 -4.35 -13.92 12.72
N GLY A 164 -5.05 -15.04 12.90
CA GLY A 164 -5.17 -16.09 11.88
C GLY A 164 -3.95 -17.00 11.78
N ALA A 165 -4.03 -17.97 10.87
CA ALA A 165 -2.92 -18.87 10.56
C ALA A 165 -1.81 -18.12 9.80
N GLN A 166 -0.55 -18.54 10.00
CA GLN A 166 0.61 -17.96 9.31
C GLN A 166 0.42 -17.95 7.78
N TYR A 167 -0.06 -19.07 7.22
CA TYR A 167 -0.44 -19.21 5.81
C TYR A 167 -1.96 -19.38 5.72
N GLY A 168 -2.61 -18.59 4.86
CA GLY A 168 -4.07 -18.60 4.67
C GLY A 168 -4.84 -17.70 5.64
N GLY A 169 -4.20 -17.24 6.73
CA GLY A 169 -4.71 -16.18 7.60
C GLY A 169 -5.96 -16.56 8.38
N ILE A 170 -6.88 -15.61 8.52
CA ILE A 170 -8.12 -15.80 9.30
C ILE A 170 -9.10 -16.75 8.59
N SER A 171 -10.05 -17.29 9.34
CA SER A 171 -10.97 -18.32 8.87
C SER A 171 -12.43 -17.85 8.74
N SER A 172 -12.77 -16.72 9.34
CA SER A 172 -14.13 -16.19 9.40
C SER A 172 -14.14 -14.67 9.24
N ARG A 173 -15.20 -14.16 8.60
CA ARG A 173 -15.40 -12.72 8.35
C ARG A 173 -15.39 -11.87 9.63
N SER A 174 -15.88 -12.41 10.75
CA SER A 174 -15.95 -11.71 12.04
C SER A 174 -14.57 -11.46 12.66
N GLU A 175 -13.53 -12.20 12.27
CA GLU A 175 -12.17 -11.95 12.77
C GLU A 175 -11.63 -10.59 12.29
N CYS A 176 -12.14 -10.07 11.16
CA CYS A 176 -11.83 -8.74 10.67
C CYS A 176 -12.18 -7.62 11.66
N ASP A 177 -13.15 -7.82 12.56
CA ASP A 177 -13.60 -6.77 13.49
C ASP A 177 -12.49 -6.34 14.47
N SER A 178 -11.49 -7.22 14.66
CA SER A 178 -10.32 -6.98 15.53
C SER A 178 -9.15 -6.25 14.85
N TYR A 179 -9.23 -6.06 13.52
CA TYR A 179 -8.16 -5.48 12.71
C TYR A 179 -8.05 -3.97 12.89
N PRO A 180 -6.88 -3.37 12.60
CA PRO A 180 -6.78 -1.93 12.38
C PRO A 180 -7.85 -1.45 11.40
N GLU A 181 -8.49 -0.32 11.71
CA GLU A 181 -9.69 0.11 10.99
C GLU A 181 -9.51 0.23 9.47
N LEU A 182 -8.36 0.72 9.01
CA LEU A 182 -8.06 0.88 7.58
C LEU A 182 -7.86 -0.47 6.85
N LEU A 183 -7.66 -1.56 7.57
CA LEU A 183 -7.52 -2.91 7.01
C LEU A 183 -8.83 -3.70 7.00
N LYS A 184 -9.87 -3.24 7.72
CA LYS A 184 -11.13 -3.99 7.86
C LYS A 184 -11.83 -4.20 6.54
N ASP A 185 -11.82 -3.20 5.67
CA ASP A 185 -12.51 -3.30 4.38
C ASP A 185 -11.88 -4.35 3.46
N GLY A 186 -10.56 -4.28 3.27
CA GLY A 186 -9.83 -5.30 2.50
C GLY A 186 -9.97 -6.70 3.11
N CYS A 187 -10.06 -6.79 4.45
CA CYS A 187 -10.34 -8.03 5.15
C CYS A 187 -11.75 -8.56 4.85
N HIS A 188 -12.78 -7.72 4.91
CA HIS A 188 -14.14 -8.11 4.58
C HIS A 188 -14.32 -8.44 3.10
N TRP A 189 -13.63 -7.73 2.19
CA TRP A 189 -13.64 -8.01 0.76
C TRP A 189 -13.33 -9.48 0.45
N ARG A 190 -12.39 -10.09 1.19
CA ARG A 190 -12.03 -11.50 1.08
C ARG A 190 -13.25 -12.41 1.24
N PHE A 191 -14.14 -12.12 2.20
CA PHE A 191 -15.31 -12.95 2.47
C PHE A 191 -16.53 -12.54 1.66
N ASP A 192 -16.61 -11.27 1.26
CA ASP A 192 -17.77 -10.69 0.60
C ASP A 192 -17.70 -10.89 -0.92
N TRP A 193 -16.86 -10.10 -1.61
CA TRP A 193 -16.75 -10.15 -3.07
C TRP A 193 -16.00 -11.39 -3.54
N PHE A 194 -14.91 -11.72 -2.83
CA PHE A 194 -14.05 -12.85 -3.15
C PHE A 194 -14.58 -14.19 -2.60
N GLN A 195 -15.69 -14.16 -1.87
CA GLN A 195 -16.43 -15.34 -1.38
C GLN A 195 -15.56 -16.36 -0.65
N ASN A 196 -14.51 -15.88 0.02
CA ASN A 196 -13.47 -16.68 0.68
C ASN A 196 -12.92 -17.80 -0.21
N ALA A 197 -12.75 -17.53 -1.51
CA ALA A 197 -12.18 -18.48 -2.45
C ALA A 197 -10.79 -18.92 -1.99
N ASP A 198 -10.56 -20.22 -1.94
CA ASP A 198 -9.28 -20.78 -1.54
C ASP A 198 -8.42 -21.01 -2.78
N ASN A 199 -7.48 -20.09 -3.01
CA ASN A 199 -6.48 -20.16 -4.08
C ASN A 199 -7.09 -20.46 -5.47
N PRO A 200 -8.08 -19.67 -5.96
CA PRO A 200 -8.66 -19.89 -7.27
C PRO A 200 -7.62 -19.71 -8.38
N ASP A 201 -7.66 -20.60 -9.37
CA ASP A 201 -6.90 -20.46 -10.60
C ASP A 201 -7.52 -19.37 -11.47
N PHE A 202 -6.74 -18.84 -12.41
CA PHE A 202 -7.19 -17.83 -13.35
C PHE A 202 -6.45 -17.89 -14.68
N THR A 203 -7.01 -17.23 -15.68
CA THR A 203 -6.24 -16.74 -16.83
C THR A 203 -5.94 -15.26 -16.65
N PHE A 204 -4.82 -14.78 -17.16
CA PHE A 204 -4.43 -13.38 -17.07
C PHE A 204 -3.97 -12.81 -18.41
N GLU A 205 -4.13 -11.50 -18.56
CA GLU A 205 -3.58 -10.68 -19.65
C GLU A 205 -3.00 -9.39 -19.06
N GLN A 206 -1.80 -9.01 -19.48
CA GLN A 206 -1.20 -7.72 -19.13
C GLN A 206 -1.93 -6.59 -19.85
N VAL A 207 -2.30 -5.56 -19.10
CA VAL A 207 -3.16 -4.45 -19.53
C VAL A 207 -2.61 -3.11 -19.07
N GLN A 208 -3.06 -2.03 -19.68
CA GLN A 208 -2.85 -0.68 -19.15
C GLN A 208 -3.44 -0.57 -17.75
N CYS A 209 -2.66 -0.01 -16.83
CA CYS A 209 -3.11 0.19 -15.47
C CYS A 209 -4.25 1.23 -15.39
N PRO A 210 -5.41 0.88 -14.81
CA PRO A 210 -6.41 1.88 -14.49
C PRO A 210 -5.85 2.91 -13.49
N LYS A 211 -6.27 4.17 -13.65
CA LYS A 211 -5.85 5.26 -12.75
C LYS A 211 -6.13 4.97 -11.28
N ALA A 212 -7.19 4.19 -11.01
CA ALA A 212 -7.55 3.79 -9.66
C ALA A 212 -6.43 3.00 -8.94
N LEU A 213 -5.58 2.28 -9.67
CA LEU A 213 -4.42 1.59 -9.10
C LEU A 213 -3.18 2.49 -9.06
N THR A 214 -2.86 3.19 -10.16
CA THR A 214 -1.65 4.02 -10.23
C THR A 214 -1.71 5.27 -9.36
N ASP A 215 -2.90 5.82 -9.13
CA ASP A 215 -3.05 6.99 -8.26
C ASP A 215 -2.91 6.58 -6.78
N ILE A 216 -3.21 5.32 -6.43
CA ILE A 216 -2.96 4.74 -5.11
C ILE A 216 -1.46 4.44 -4.92
N SER A 217 -0.85 3.67 -5.82
CA SER A 217 0.55 3.26 -5.68
C SER A 217 1.56 4.36 -6.02
N GLY A 218 1.14 5.40 -6.74
CA GLY A 218 2.04 6.39 -7.32
C GLY A 218 2.95 5.85 -8.43
N CYS A 219 2.88 4.56 -8.74
CA CYS A 219 3.79 3.88 -9.66
C CYS A 219 3.08 3.54 -10.97
N LYS A 220 3.65 4.01 -12.07
CA LYS A 220 3.21 3.76 -13.43
C LYS A 220 4.42 3.45 -14.30
N ARG A 221 4.34 2.37 -15.07
CA ARG A 221 5.40 1.98 -16.00
C ARG A 221 5.48 2.92 -17.20
N ASN A 222 6.69 3.11 -17.70
CA ASN A 222 6.94 3.91 -18.90
C ASN A 222 6.39 3.24 -20.17
N ASP A 223 6.28 1.91 -20.18
CA ASP A 223 5.73 1.12 -21.28
C ASP A 223 4.23 0.80 -21.10
N ASP A 224 3.56 1.34 -20.08
CA ASP A 224 2.16 1.02 -19.76
C ASP A 224 1.23 1.18 -20.98
N SER A 225 1.40 2.26 -21.75
CA SER A 225 0.59 2.54 -22.96
C SER A 225 0.84 1.60 -24.14
N SER A 226 1.83 0.70 -24.04
CA SER A 226 2.08 -0.33 -25.06
C SER A 226 1.16 -1.55 -24.93
N PHE A 227 0.46 -1.68 -23.79
CA PHE A 227 -0.46 -2.79 -23.54
C PHE A 227 -1.91 -2.41 -23.86
N PRO A 228 -2.82 -3.39 -24.03
CA PRO A 228 -4.24 -3.13 -24.27
C PRO A 228 -4.89 -2.33 -23.13
N ALA A 229 -5.77 -1.40 -23.46
CA ALA A 229 -6.64 -0.78 -22.47
C ALA A 229 -7.62 -1.83 -21.90
N LEU A 230 -7.99 -1.67 -20.63
CA LEU A 230 -9.08 -2.46 -20.03
C LEU A 230 -10.33 -2.36 -20.89
N LYS A 231 -10.87 -3.51 -21.29
CA LYS A 231 -12.16 -3.55 -21.97
C LYS A 231 -13.19 -3.10 -20.95
N SER A 232 -13.81 -1.95 -21.18
CA SER A 232 -14.92 -1.50 -20.34
C SER A 232 -16.01 -2.56 -20.42
N ASP A 233 -16.25 -3.27 -19.31
CA ASP A 233 -17.35 -4.22 -19.21
C ASP A 233 -18.64 -3.41 -19.42
N THR A 234 -19.16 -3.44 -20.64
CA THR A 234 -20.35 -2.70 -21.08
C THR A 234 -21.63 -3.32 -20.52
N SER A 235 -21.51 -4.25 -19.57
CA SER A 235 -22.60 -4.82 -18.81
C SER A 235 -22.83 -4.01 -17.52
N ALA A 236 -23.07 -2.71 -17.70
CA ALA A 236 -23.75 -1.93 -16.67
C ALA A 236 -25.20 -2.43 -16.60
N SER A 237 -25.49 -3.32 -15.66
CA SER A 237 -26.86 -3.59 -15.24
C SER A 237 -27.53 -2.25 -14.93
N LYS A 238 -28.63 -1.98 -15.63
CA LYS A 238 -29.40 -0.74 -15.61
C LYS A 238 -29.56 -0.16 -14.19
N PRO A 239 -29.35 1.15 -13.98
CA PRO A 239 -29.79 1.81 -12.77
C PRO A 239 -31.33 1.73 -12.69
N VAL A 240 -31.85 1.18 -11.60
CA VAL A 240 -33.26 1.40 -11.23
C VAL A 240 -33.40 2.88 -10.88
N ALA A 241 -34.21 3.57 -11.67
CA ALA A 241 -34.44 5.00 -11.55
C ALA A 241 -35.08 5.33 -10.19
N GLN A 242 -34.45 6.21 -9.42
CA GLN A 242 -35.12 6.95 -8.35
C GLN A 242 -34.98 8.45 -8.62
N LYS A 243 -36.16 9.11 -8.65
CA LYS A 243 -36.41 10.49 -9.07
C LYS A 243 -35.46 11.52 -8.46
N SER A 244 -34.97 12.40 -9.32
CA SER A 244 -34.28 13.65 -9.00
C SER A 244 -35.27 14.77 -8.68
N THR A 245 -34.87 15.70 -7.81
CA THR A 245 -35.32 17.10 -7.85
C THR A 245 -34.10 18.01 -7.79
N THR A 246 -34.16 19.05 -8.62
CA THR A 246 -33.09 19.94 -9.07
C THR A 246 -32.98 21.23 -8.24
N ALA A 247 -31.75 21.77 -8.09
CA ALA A 247 -31.49 23.21 -8.18
C ALA A 247 -29.99 23.49 -8.44
N ALA A 248 -29.70 24.43 -9.33
CA ALA A 248 -28.38 24.77 -9.87
C ALA A 248 -27.90 26.16 -9.39
N ALA A 249 -26.57 26.39 -9.32
CA ALA A 249 -25.83 27.50 -9.99
C ALA A 249 -24.40 27.74 -9.42
N GLN A 250 -23.44 27.97 -10.35
CA GLN A 250 -22.01 28.36 -10.26
C GLN A 250 -21.80 29.90 -10.05
N PRO A 251 -20.59 30.56 -10.12
CA PRO A 251 -19.21 30.13 -10.54
C PRO A 251 -17.93 30.65 -9.79
N GLN A 252 -16.78 29.99 -10.07
CA GLN A 252 -15.35 30.45 -10.20
C GLN A 252 -14.60 30.99 -8.93
N LYS A 253 -13.27 30.79 -8.65
CA LYS A 253 -12.02 30.73 -9.46
C LYS A 253 -10.75 30.28 -8.63
N SER A 254 -9.85 29.49 -9.23
CA SER A 254 -8.34 29.38 -9.15
C SER A 254 -7.46 29.16 -7.88
N ALA A 255 -6.68 28.06 -7.97
CA ALA A 255 -5.25 27.81 -7.65
C ALA A 255 -4.70 27.65 -6.21
N ALA A 256 -4.15 26.46 -5.91
CA ALA A 256 -2.70 26.15 -5.80
C ALA A 256 -2.47 24.89 -4.94
N ALA A 257 -1.61 23.99 -5.40
CA ALA A 257 -1.38 22.67 -4.82
C ALA A 257 -0.50 22.71 -3.56
N ALA A 258 -0.89 21.93 -2.54
CA ALA A 258 -0.05 21.54 -1.41
C ALA A 258 -0.24 20.03 -1.16
N ALA A 259 0.86 19.32 -0.90
CA ALA A 259 0.88 17.88 -0.66
C ALA A 259 -0.02 17.49 0.54
N PRO A 260 -0.81 16.40 0.45
CA PRO A 260 -1.74 16.03 1.51
C PRO A 260 -1.01 15.30 2.64
N VAL A 261 -1.20 15.79 3.87
CA VAL A 261 -0.81 15.10 5.11
C VAL A 261 -2.06 14.40 5.62
N VAL A 262 -2.12 13.07 5.53
CA VAL A 262 -3.24 12.29 6.06
C VAL A 262 -2.95 11.95 7.53
N GLN A 263 -3.24 12.88 8.45
CA GLN A 263 -3.17 12.56 9.88
C GLN A 263 -4.42 11.78 10.29
N LYS A 264 -4.23 10.54 10.75
CA LYS A 264 -5.17 9.89 11.67
C LYS A 264 -5.41 10.81 12.88
N PRO A 265 -6.67 11.07 13.29
CA PRO A 265 -6.94 11.72 14.58
C PRO A 265 -6.49 10.80 15.72
N SER A 266 -5.60 11.29 16.57
CA SER A 266 -5.07 10.59 17.75
C SER A 266 -6.16 10.05 18.67
N THR A 267 -6.16 8.76 18.94
CA THR A 267 -6.99 8.13 19.97
C THR A 267 -6.29 8.18 21.32
N THR A 268 -6.91 8.80 22.31
CA THR A 268 -6.47 8.86 23.71
C THR A 268 -6.49 7.46 24.33
N LYS A 269 -5.39 7.08 24.96
CA LYS A 269 -5.16 5.79 25.63
C LYS A 269 -6.06 5.66 26.87
N VAL A 270 -6.88 4.61 26.95
CA VAL A 270 -7.47 4.14 28.21
C VAL A 270 -6.73 2.86 28.61
N GLU A 271 -6.14 2.89 29.81
CA GLU A 271 -5.26 1.87 30.36
C GLU A 271 -6.00 1.10 31.45
N GLN A 272 -6.02 -0.24 31.39
CA GLN A 272 -6.36 -1.11 32.51
C GLN A 272 -6.03 -2.60 32.22
N PRO A 273 -5.92 -3.49 33.22
CA PRO A 273 -4.66 -3.87 33.84
C PRO A 273 -4.24 -5.34 33.62
N SER A 274 -2.98 -5.61 33.96
CA SER A 274 -2.24 -6.87 33.86
C SER A 274 -2.65 -7.94 34.89
N SER A 275 -2.42 -9.21 34.53
CA SER A 275 -2.36 -10.36 35.44
C SER A 275 -1.54 -11.51 34.83
N PRO A 276 -1.00 -12.44 35.64
CA PRO A 276 0.45 -12.71 35.65
C PRO A 276 0.94 -14.00 34.98
N GLN A 277 2.25 -13.98 34.66
CA GLN A 277 3.07 -15.06 34.11
C GLN A 277 3.23 -16.25 35.08
N THR A 278 3.30 -17.46 34.53
CA THR A 278 3.81 -18.66 35.22
C THR A 278 4.99 -19.24 34.43
N GLN A 279 6.00 -19.70 35.17
CA GLN A 279 7.35 -20.07 34.76
C GLN A 279 7.49 -21.52 34.23
N VAL A 280 8.63 -21.72 33.57
CA VAL A 280 9.20 -22.86 32.81
C VAL A 280 9.44 -24.15 33.64
N PRO A 281 9.85 -25.29 33.03
CA PRO A 281 11.30 -25.55 32.85
C PRO A 281 11.74 -26.26 31.53
N GLU A 282 13.01 -26.00 31.15
CA GLU A 282 13.89 -26.73 30.20
C GLU A 282 14.08 -28.21 30.62
N LYS A 283 14.64 -29.19 29.88
CA LYS A 283 15.71 -29.27 28.86
C LYS A 283 15.64 -30.70 28.24
N VAL A 284 16.16 -30.94 27.03
CA VAL A 284 17.18 -31.98 26.69
C VAL A 284 17.66 -31.77 25.24
N GLU A 285 18.98 -31.80 25.07
CA GLU A 285 19.78 -31.66 23.85
C GLU A 285 19.64 -32.82 22.84
N SER A 286 19.86 -32.53 21.56
CA SER A 286 20.69 -33.40 20.72
C SER A 286 21.40 -32.58 19.63
N ASN A 287 22.72 -32.65 19.62
CA ASN A 287 23.62 -32.10 18.61
C ASN A 287 23.49 -32.85 17.28
N THR A 288 23.66 -32.15 16.15
CA THR A 288 24.59 -32.58 15.08
C THR A 288 25.00 -31.36 14.25
N GLU A 289 26.32 -31.25 14.07
CA GLU A 289 27.08 -30.22 13.40
C GLU A 289 27.12 -30.44 11.87
N SER A 290 27.03 -29.36 11.08
CA SER A 290 27.78 -29.25 9.82
C SER A 290 27.91 -27.80 9.35
N GLN A 291 29.16 -27.44 9.13
CA GLN A 291 29.71 -26.12 8.84
C GLN A 291 29.61 -25.78 7.35
N LYS A 292 29.33 -24.51 6.97
CA LYS A 292 30.19 -23.75 6.04
C LYS A 292 29.83 -22.25 5.90
N ALA A 293 30.77 -21.43 6.40
CA ALA A 293 31.30 -20.14 5.92
C ALA A 293 30.40 -19.06 5.26
N GLN A 294 30.25 -17.94 5.99
CA GLN A 294 30.08 -16.58 5.46
C GLN A 294 31.44 -15.86 5.34
N PRO A 295 31.64 -14.90 4.41
CA PRO A 295 32.75 -13.95 4.46
C PRO A 295 32.38 -12.68 5.26
N VAL A 296 33.34 -12.27 6.09
CA VAL A 296 33.31 -11.19 7.07
C VAL A 296 33.66 -9.83 6.45
N ALA A 297 32.94 -8.80 6.88
CA ALA A 297 33.24 -7.39 6.63
C ALA A 297 34.49 -6.93 7.39
N THR A 298 35.41 -6.26 6.69
CA THR A 298 36.60 -5.64 7.26
C THR A 298 36.33 -4.17 7.64
N LYS A 299 36.59 -3.83 8.91
CA LYS A 299 36.73 -2.44 9.39
C LYS A 299 38.15 -2.28 9.95
N PRO A 300 38.90 -1.22 9.63
CA PRO A 300 40.15 -0.91 10.31
C PRO A 300 39.92 -0.04 11.56
N THR A 301 40.84 -0.22 12.51
CA THR A 301 40.86 0.34 13.86
C THR A 301 41.94 1.43 13.98
N GLN A 302 41.77 2.30 14.99
CA GLN A 302 42.76 3.18 15.66
C GLN A 302 43.06 4.51 14.95
N VAL A 303 43.25 5.66 15.62
CA VAL A 303 44.09 5.94 16.79
C VAL A 303 43.54 7.14 17.58
N ALA A 304 43.70 7.10 18.90
CA ALA A 304 43.47 8.18 19.83
C ALA A 304 44.63 9.19 19.86
N THR A 305 44.33 10.49 19.83
CA THR A 305 45.18 11.53 20.44
C THR A 305 44.33 12.68 20.96
N LYS A 306 44.61 13.09 22.19
CA LYS A 306 44.00 14.21 22.92
C LYS A 306 45.02 15.36 22.95
N PRO A 307 44.57 16.62 22.94
CA PRO A 307 45.13 17.55 23.91
C PRO A 307 44.04 18.32 24.71
N LYS A 308 44.33 18.52 26.00
CA LYS A 308 43.69 19.51 26.88
C LYS A 308 44.30 20.88 26.58
N THR A 309 43.46 21.91 26.45
CA THR A 309 43.76 23.21 27.07
C THR A 309 42.49 24.01 27.38
N THR A 310 42.50 24.55 28.60
CA THR A 310 41.57 25.46 29.24
C THR A 310 41.43 26.81 28.55
N GLN A 311 40.22 27.37 28.51
CA GLN A 311 40.01 28.77 28.91
C GLN A 311 38.53 29.03 29.29
N LYS A 312 38.38 29.70 30.44
CA LYS A 312 37.15 30.09 31.11
C LYS A 312 37.11 31.61 31.03
N VAL A 313 36.06 32.19 30.45
CA VAL A 313 35.78 33.64 30.55
C VAL A 313 34.43 33.83 31.21
N ARG A 314 34.44 34.68 32.24
CA ARG A 314 33.38 34.95 33.19
C ARG A 314 32.80 36.33 32.87
N GLY A 315 31.48 36.37 32.62
CA GLY A 315 30.50 37.41 32.93
C GLY A 315 30.77 38.91 32.67
N SER A 316 29.77 39.56 32.08
CA SER A 316 29.34 40.90 32.50
C SER A 316 27.83 41.07 32.31
N LYS A 317 27.18 41.63 33.33
CA LYS A 317 25.75 41.98 33.41
C LYS A 317 25.53 43.36 32.79
N THR A 318 24.39 43.60 32.16
CA THR A 318 23.68 44.89 32.28
C THR A 318 22.16 44.70 32.17
N ARG A 319 21.45 45.45 33.01
CA ARG A 319 20.00 45.50 33.24
C ARG A 319 19.32 46.33 32.14
N GLY A 320 18.03 46.09 31.88
CA GLY A 320 17.19 47.11 31.25
C GLY A 320 15.83 46.68 30.70
N SER A 321 14.83 46.69 31.59
CA SER A 321 13.43 47.10 31.38
C SER A 321 12.55 46.46 30.30
N CYS A 322 11.45 45.88 30.77
CA CYS A 322 10.23 45.57 30.03
C CYS A 322 9.35 46.84 29.90
N PRO A 323 8.59 46.99 28.80
CA PRO A 323 7.23 47.49 28.97
C PRO A 323 6.15 46.78 28.12
N SER A 324 5.01 46.59 28.78
CA SER A 324 3.62 46.65 28.30
C SER A 324 3.09 45.76 27.16
N LYS A 325 2.24 44.83 27.59
CA LYS A 325 0.86 44.57 27.13
C LYS A 325 0.58 44.77 25.63
N THR A 326 0.65 43.66 24.89
CA THR A 326 -0.01 43.51 23.58
C THR A 326 -1.24 42.59 23.71
N LYS A 327 -2.34 43.11 23.19
CA LYS A 327 -3.68 42.56 22.99
C LYS A 327 -3.65 41.11 22.44
N PRO A 328 -4.54 40.18 22.87
CA PRO A 328 -4.58 38.84 22.33
C PRO A 328 -5.06 38.89 20.87
N THR A 329 -4.14 38.66 19.95
CA THR A 329 -4.43 38.50 18.52
C THR A 329 -5.18 37.19 18.31
N ALA A 330 -6.12 37.23 17.36
CA ALA A 330 -7.04 36.17 16.99
C ALA A 330 -6.41 34.77 16.99
N GLN A 331 -7.13 33.86 17.64
CA GLN A 331 -6.94 32.42 17.63
C GLN A 331 -6.70 31.95 16.19
N ALA A 332 -5.53 31.36 15.95
CA ALA A 332 -5.19 30.74 14.68
C ALA A 332 -6.30 29.77 14.28
N ALA A 333 -6.86 29.98 13.08
CA ALA A 333 -7.79 29.03 12.49
C ALA A 333 -7.15 27.63 12.48
N ALA A 334 -7.91 26.62 12.88
CA ALA A 334 -7.50 25.23 12.80
C ALA A 334 -6.98 24.93 11.38
N PRO A 335 -5.93 24.08 11.24
CA PRO A 335 -5.40 23.75 9.92
C PRO A 335 -6.54 23.19 9.06
N ALA A 336 -6.75 23.79 7.89
CA ALA A 336 -7.70 23.29 6.92
C ALA A 336 -7.33 21.83 6.60
N LYS A 337 -8.25 20.90 6.88
CA LYS A 337 -8.04 19.48 6.56
C LYS A 337 -7.71 19.39 5.08
N SER A 338 -6.51 18.94 4.73
CA SER A 338 -6.14 18.68 3.34
C SER A 338 -7.12 17.68 2.75
N ALA A 339 -7.60 17.96 1.53
CA ALA A 339 -8.56 17.11 0.85
C ALA A 339 -7.96 15.73 0.55
N VAL A 340 -8.75 14.67 0.75
CA VAL A 340 -8.36 13.28 0.50
C VAL A 340 -8.19 13.05 -1.01
N PRO A 341 -7.07 12.46 -1.49
CA PRO A 341 -6.88 12.21 -2.91
C PRO A 341 -7.96 11.31 -3.53
N VAL A 342 -8.13 11.40 -4.84
CA VAL A 342 -9.03 10.50 -5.58
C VAL A 342 -8.56 9.05 -5.39
N TYR A 343 -9.52 8.13 -5.21
CA TYR A 343 -9.37 6.71 -4.89
C TYR A 343 -8.86 6.38 -3.48
N TYR A 344 -8.62 7.37 -2.63
CA TYR A 344 -8.24 7.13 -1.23
C TYR A 344 -9.49 7.01 -0.35
N GLN A 345 -9.33 6.31 0.77
CA GLN A 345 -10.38 6.16 1.76
C GLN A 345 -10.69 7.51 2.41
N CYS A 346 -11.92 7.98 2.24
CA CYS A 346 -12.41 9.23 2.79
C CYS A 346 -13.36 9.04 3.97
N GLY A 347 -13.81 7.81 4.21
CA GLY A 347 -14.78 7.50 5.26
C GLY A 347 -14.78 6.03 5.61
N GLY A 348 -15.60 5.68 6.60
CA GLY A 348 -15.67 4.32 7.13
C GLY A 348 -16.30 4.28 8.52
N SER A 349 -15.81 3.37 9.35
CA SER A 349 -16.35 3.15 10.69
C SER A 349 -16.31 4.43 11.55
N LYS A 350 -17.24 4.56 12.49
CA LYS A 350 -17.24 5.68 13.45
C LYS A 350 -15.97 5.74 14.31
N SER A 351 -15.29 4.61 14.50
CA SER A 351 -14.02 4.55 15.22
C SER A 351 -12.88 5.19 14.43
N ALA A 352 -12.81 4.97 13.11
CA ALA A 352 -11.82 5.63 12.25
C ALA A 352 -12.20 7.08 11.90
N TYR A 353 -13.49 7.34 11.68
CA TYR A 353 -14.03 8.62 11.23
C TYR A 353 -15.07 9.16 12.24
N PRO A 354 -14.65 9.53 13.48
CA PRO A 354 -15.57 9.97 14.53
C PRO A 354 -16.31 11.27 14.19
N ASN A 355 -15.75 12.05 13.25
CA ASN A 355 -16.32 13.32 12.77
C ASN A 355 -16.99 13.18 11.39
N GLY A 356 -17.23 11.95 10.93
CA GLY A 356 -17.75 11.66 9.58
C GLY A 356 -16.69 11.71 8.48
N ASP A 357 -17.16 11.57 7.24
CA ASP A 357 -16.36 11.52 6.03
C ASP A 357 -15.50 12.78 5.83
N LEU A 358 -14.28 12.58 5.37
CA LEU A 358 -13.34 13.63 5.01
C LEU A 358 -13.67 14.19 3.61
N PRO A 359 -13.42 15.50 3.38
CA PRO A 359 -13.60 16.08 2.06
C PRO A 359 -12.61 15.49 1.06
N CYS A 360 -13.09 15.16 -0.13
CA CYS A 360 -12.28 14.67 -1.23
C CYS A 360 -11.68 15.81 -2.06
N ALA A 361 -10.61 15.51 -2.79
CA ALA A 361 -9.97 16.44 -3.72
C ALA A 361 -10.96 16.95 -4.79
N SER A 362 -10.70 18.15 -5.31
CA SER A 362 -11.56 18.78 -6.31
C SER A 362 -11.85 17.84 -7.49
N GLY A 363 -13.13 17.74 -7.89
CA GLY A 363 -13.58 16.84 -8.94
C GLY A 363 -13.90 15.41 -8.48
N SER A 364 -13.90 15.16 -7.18
CA SER A 364 -14.29 13.88 -6.59
C SER A 364 -15.19 14.05 -5.37
N LYS A 365 -15.93 13.00 -5.01
CA LYS A 365 -16.84 12.95 -3.86
C LYS A 365 -16.62 11.70 -3.04
N CYS A 366 -16.85 11.78 -1.73
CA CYS A 366 -16.76 10.62 -0.86
C CYS A 366 -18.00 9.75 -1.08
N VAL A 367 -17.81 8.52 -1.57
CA VAL A 367 -18.87 7.56 -1.85
C VAL A 367 -18.76 6.41 -0.87
N LYS A 368 -19.83 6.20 -0.08
CA LYS A 368 -19.92 5.08 0.85
C LYS A 368 -20.05 3.76 0.06
N ALA A 369 -19.15 2.82 0.31
CA ALA A 369 -19.24 1.46 -0.21
C ALA A 369 -19.91 0.53 0.81
N ASN A 370 -19.46 0.58 2.07
CA ASN A 370 -20.06 -0.16 3.19
C ASN A 370 -19.85 0.60 4.51
N GLU A 371 -20.07 -0.06 5.65
CA GLU A 371 -19.93 0.57 6.97
C GLU A 371 -18.48 0.87 7.39
N TYR A 372 -17.50 0.20 6.80
CA TYR A 372 -16.07 0.32 7.11
C TYR A 372 -15.31 1.14 6.07
N TYR A 373 -15.92 1.41 4.90
CA TYR A 373 -15.24 2.05 3.78
C TYR A 373 -16.12 3.01 2.98
N SER A 374 -15.59 4.21 2.81
CA SER A 374 -15.99 5.18 1.79
C SER A 374 -14.75 5.62 1.02
N GLN A 375 -14.87 5.78 -0.30
CA GLN A 375 -13.76 6.15 -1.19
C GLN A 375 -14.04 7.47 -1.91
N CYS A 376 -13.00 8.27 -2.12
CA CYS A 376 -13.11 9.39 -3.04
C CYS A 376 -13.21 8.89 -4.48
N LEU A 377 -14.35 9.08 -5.13
CA LEU A 377 -14.54 8.73 -6.54
C LEU A 377 -14.70 9.98 -7.39
N PRO A 378 -14.19 10.00 -8.64
CA PRO A 378 -14.46 11.09 -9.58
C PRO A 378 -15.96 11.36 -9.71
N ASN A 379 -16.32 12.64 -9.89
CA ASN A 379 -17.71 13.11 -9.86
C ASN A 379 -18.64 12.48 -10.87
#